data_AF-A0A7S0VYZ1-F1
#
_entry.id   AF-A0A7S0VYZ1-F1
#
_cell.length_a   1.000
_cell.length_b   1.000
_cell.length_c   1.000
_cell.angle_alpha   90.00
_cell.angle_beta   90.00
_cell.angle_gamma   90.00
#
_symmetry.space_group_name_H-M   'P 1'
#
loop_
_entity.id
_entity.type
_entity.pdbx_description
1 polymer ?
#
loop_
_entity_poly.entity_id
_entity_poly.type
_entity_poly.pdbx_seq_one_letter_code
_entity_poly.pdbx_strand_id
1 'polypeptide(L)'
;RDALGRRLMLSECEVRGDALVHGKLSAFAKRTKKLPISCTFQWIRLLPSGQEYPLPGQDKATYTVAAQDLGCRLKVTVLPTSKDTNESGQPVTAVSAPVEGGA
;
A
#
# COMPACT_ATOMS: atom_id res chain seq x y z
N ARG A 1 -16.23 11.94 -6.89
CA ARG A 1 -15.40 11.10 -7.80
C ARG A 1 -14.06 11.83 -7.92
N ASP A 2 -12.95 11.16 -8.24
CA ASP A 2 -11.68 11.86 -8.49
C ASP A 2 -11.68 12.55 -9.87
N ALA A 3 -10.56 13.19 -10.25
CA ALA A 3 -10.41 13.86 -11.55
C ALA A 3 -10.60 12.92 -12.76
N LEU A 4 -10.51 11.60 -12.57
CA LEU A 4 -10.74 10.57 -13.57
C LEU A 4 -12.14 9.95 -13.47
N GLY A 5 -13.03 10.52 -12.66
CA GLY A 5 -14.38 10.00 -12.48
C GLY A 5 -14.46 8.75 -11.58
N ARG A 6 -13.39 8.32 -10.92
CA ARG A 6 -13.40 7.12 -10.05
C ARG A 6 -14.09 7.40 -8.73
N ARG A 7 -14.78 6.41 -8.18
CA ARG A 7 -15.48 6.55 -6.90
C ARG A 7 -14.49 6.61 -5.74
N LEU A 8 -14.70 7.55 -4.83
CA LEU A 8 -13.96 7.62 -3.57
C LEU A 8 -14.51 6.55 -2.62
N MET A 9 -13.85 5.39 -2.56
CA MET A 9 -14.27 4.25 -1.72
C MET A 9 -13.36 4.08 -0.50
N LEU A 10 -12.11 4.49 -0.64
CA LEU A 10 -11.12 4.56 0.42
C LEU A 10 -10.69 6.02 0.61
N SER A 11 -10.27 6.31 1.83
CA SER A 11 -9.64 7.55 2.29
C SER A 11 -8.55 7.17 3.28
N GLU A 12 -7.56 8.02 3.50
CA GLU A 12 -6.56 7.85 4.57
C GLU A 12 -5.89 6.46 4.54
N CYS A 13 -4.76 6.35 3.84
CA CYS A 13 -3.96 5.14 3.83
C CYS A 13 -2.74 5.32 4.74
N GLU A 14 -2.41 4.29 5.51
CA GLU A 14 -1.25 4.28 6.40
C GLU A 14 -0.54 2.92 6.35
N VAL A 15 0.79 2.95 6.45
CA VAL A 15 1.61 1.76 6.69
C VAL A 15 2.00 1.74 8.16
N ARG A 16 1.68 0.66 8.88
CA ARG A 16 2.04 0.44 10.29
C ARG A 16 2.99 -0.74 10.45
N GLY A 17 3.74 -0.76 11.55
CA GLY A 17 4.61 -1.86 11.95
C GLY A 17 6.10 -1.49 11.89
N ASP A 18 6.95 -2.50 12.00
CA ASP A 18 8.39 -2.34 12.08
C ASP A 18 9.00 -2.23 10.68
N ALA A 19 9.46 -1.03 10.33
CA ALA A 19 10.30 -0.79 9.15
C ALA A 19 11.74 -1.24 9.44
N LEU A 20 11.91 -2.48 9.87
CA LEU A 20 13.20 -3.12 10.09
C LEU A 20 13.36 -4.27 9.11
N VAL A 21 14.58 -4.60 8.70
CA VAL A 21 14.83 -5.84 7.94
C VAL A 21 14.25 -7.04 8.70
N HIS A 22 13.52 -7.91 7.99
CA HIS A 22 12.70 -9.02 8.53
C HIS A 22 11.49 -8.61 9.40
N GLY A 23 11.28 -7.31 9.61
CA GLY A 23 10.10 -6.74 10.22
C GLY A 23 8.85 -6.93 9.35
N LYS A 24 7.69 -6.60 9.92
CA LYS A 24 6.40 -6.74 9.26
C LYS A 24 5.69 -5.41 9.17
N LEU A 25 5.36 -5.03 7.95
CA LEU A 25 4.53 -3.87 7.64
C LEU A 25 3.11 -4.31 7.29
N SER A 26 2.13 -3.50 7.67
CA SER A 26 0.71 -3.72 7.41
C SER A 26 0.08 -2.44 6.87
N ALA A 27 -0.60 -2.54 5.74
CA ALA A 27 -1.32 -1.46 5.09
C ALA A 27 -2.75 -1.36 5.62
N PHE A 28 -3.15 -0.16 6.00
CA PHE A 28 -4.52 0.15 6.44
C PHE A 28 -5.08 1.28 5.59
N ALA A 29 -6.31 1.11 5.11
CA ALA A 29 -7.03 2.16 4.42
C ALA A 29 -8.43 2.28 5.04
N LYS A 30 -8.86 3.50 5.31
CA LYS A 30 -10.19 3.75 5.86
C LYS A 30 -11.22 3.75 4.75
N ARG A 31 -12.37 3.13 4.99
CA ARG A 31 -13.49 3.15 4.05
C ARG A 31 -14.26 4.45 4.19
N THR A 32 -14.57 5.10 3.07
CA THR A 32 -15.39 6.33 3.06
C THR A 32 -16.88 6.04 3.25
N LYS A 33 -17.33 4.84 2.85
CA LYS A 33 -18.73 4.41 2.87
C LYS A 33 -18.83 2.93 3.25
N LYS A 34 -19.98 2.52 3.81
CA LYS A 34 -20.34 1.12 4.06
C LYS A 34 -20.75 0.41 2.76
N LEU A 35 -19.87 0.38 1.77
CA LEU A 35 -20.05 -0.36 0.52
C LEU A 35 -19.26 -1.67 0.59
N PRO A 36 -19.77 -2.78 0.03
CA PRO A 36 -19.01 -4.01 -0.08
C PRO A 36 -17.92 -3.81 -1.14
N ILE A 37 -16.67 -3.77 -0.70
CA ILE A 37 -15.50 -3.62 -1.56
C ILE A 37 -14.48 -4.73 -1.28
N SER A 38 -13.80 -5.16 -2.33
CA SER A 38 -12.54 -5.89 -2.25
C SER A 38 -11.38 -4.90 -2.42
N CYS A 39 -10.20 -5.23 -1.92
CA CYS A 39 -9.01 -4.39 -2.06
C CYS A 39 -7.86 -5.24 -2.62
N THR A 40 -7.19 -4.72 -3.64
CA THR A 40 -5.93 -5.26 -4.14
C THR A 40 -4.80 -4.37 -3.68
N PHE A 41 -3.70 -4.97 -3.23
CA PHE A 41 -2.52 -4.26 -2.76
C PHE A 41 -1.41 -4.41 -3.80
N GLN A 42 -0.52 -3.42 -3.86
CA GLN A 42 0.72 -3.51 -4.60
C GLN A 42 1.80 -2.81 -3.79
N TRP A 43 2.73 -3.59 -3.25
CA TRP A 43 3.91 -3.07 -2.59
C TRP A 43 4.95 -2.61 -3.61
N ILE A 44 5.65 -1.52 -3.29
CA ILE A 44 6.61 -0.82 -4.12
C ILE A 44 7.79 -0.46 -3.24
N ARG A 45 9.00 -0.82 -3.67
CA ARG A 45 10.24 -0.34 -3.08
C ARG A 45 10.55 1.05 -3.64
N LEU A 46 10.57 2.04 -2.76
CA LEU A 46 10.94 3.42 -3.08
C LEU A 46 12.39 3.65 -2.65
N LEU A 47 13.30 3.78 -3.62
CA LEU A 47 14.71 4.04 -3.35
C LEU A 47 14.91 5.47 -2.82
N PRO A 48 16.02 5.75 -2.11
CA PRO A 48 16.42 7.11 -1.74
C PRO A 48 16.54 8.07 -2.93
N SER A 49 16.82 7.55 -4.13
CA SER A 49 16.84 8.32 -5.38
C SER A 49 15.45 8.81 -5.83
N GLY A 50 14.38 8.32 -5.21
CA GLY A 50 12.99 8.55 -5.62
C GLY A 50 12.46 7.53 -6.64
N GLN A 51 13.29 6.58 -7.07
CA GLN A 51 12.87 5.56 -8.04
C GLN A 51 11.95 4.52 -7.39
N GLU A 52 10.87 4.18 -8.08
CA GLU A 52 9.85 3.23 -7.63
C GLU A 52 10.00 1.89 -8.35
N TYR A 53 10.10 0.80 -7.57
CA TYR A 53 10.16 -0.56 -8.07
C TYR A 53 8.99 -1.37 -7.52
N PRO A 54 7.97 -1.67 -8.35
CA PRO A 54 6.90 -2.59 -7.96
C PRO A 54 7.47 -3.94 -7.56
N LEU A 55 7.00 -4.50 -6.46
CA LEU A 55 7.38 -5.83 -5.98
C LEU A 55 6.35 -6.85 -6.46
N PRO A 56 6.65 -7.64 -7.51
CA PRO A 56 5.69 -8.59 -8.08
C PRO A 56 5.33 -9.69 -7.07
N GLY A 57 4.06 -10.09 -7.03
CA GLY A 57 3.54 -11.09 -6.09
C GLY A 57 3.33 -10.59 -4.66
N GLN A 58 3.63 -9.33 -4.38
CA GLN A 58 3.35 -8.70 -3.08
C GLN A 58 2.01 -7.97 -3.12
N ASP A 59 0.94 -8.76 -3.20
CA ASP A 59 -0.45 -8.30 -3.32
C ASP A 59 -1.27 -8.39 -2.02
N LYS A 60 -0.62 -8.75 -0.91
CA LYS A 60 -1.25 -8.84 0.42
C LYS A 60 -1.20 -7.50 1.14
N ALA A 61 -2.14 -7.32 2.08
CA ALA A 61 -2.15 -6.17 2.98
C ALA A 61 -0.89 -6.08 3.88
N THR A 62 -0.17 -7.19 4.02
CA THR A 62 1.05 -7.26 4.82
C THR A 62 2.27 -7.52 3.94
N TYR A 63 3.41 -6.97 4.33
CA TYR A 63 4.69 -7.16 3.69
C TYR A 63 5.77 -7.47 4.73
N THR A 64 6.53 -8.54 4.48
CA THR A 64 7.73 -8.84 5.26
C THR A 64 8.90 -8.11 4.63
N VAL A 65 9.54 -7.25 5.39
CA VAL A 65 10.65 -6.42 4.91
C VAL A 65 11.85 -7.30 4.57
N ALA A 66 12.32 -7.19 3.33
CA ALA A 66 13.47 -7.94 2.85
C ALA A 66 14.78 -7.20 3.16
N ALA A 67 15.90 -7.91 3.24
CA ALA A 67 17.22 -7.30 3.43
C ALA A 67 17.57 -6.27 2.33
N GLN A 68 17.06 -6.49 1.12
CA GLN A 68 17.25 -5.56 -0.02
C GLN A 68 16.48 -4.24 0.15
N ASP A 69 15.56 -4.15 1.10
CA ASP A 69 14.82 -2.93 1.38
C ASP A 69 15.59 -1.97 2.29
N LEU A 70 16.74 -2.37 2.84
CA LEU A 70 17.54 -1.54 3.75
C LEU A 70 17.83 -0.15 3.15
N GLY A 71 17.52 0.91 3.90
CA GLY A 71 17.64 2.29 3.48
C GLY A 71 16.56 2.77 2.49
N CYS A 72 15.73 1.88 1.95
CA CYS A 72 14.58 2.23 1.12
C CYS A 72 13.34 2.49 1.97
N ARG A 73 12.31 3.06 1.37
CA ARG A 73 10.96 3.11 1.95
C ARG A 73 10.06 2.11 1.25
N LEU A 74 9.07 1.57 1.97
CA LEU A 74 8.04 0.73 1.38
C LEU A 74 6.78 1.56 1.17
N LYS A 75 6.38 1.67 -0.08
CA LYS A 75 5.10 2.26 -0.48
C LYS A 75 4.12 1.14 -0.79
N VAL A 76 2.86 1.35 -0.46
CA VAL A 76 1.76 0.48 -0.86
C VAL A 76 0.71 1.29 -1.61
N THR A 77 0.23 0.74 -2.72
CA THR A 77 -0.96 1.22 -3.42
C THR A 77 -2.11 0.27 -3.14
N VAL A 78 -3.24 0.81 -2.67
CA VAL A 78 -4.46 0.04 -2.38
C VAL A 78 -5.54 0.45 -3.37
N LEU A 79 -5.96 -0.49 -4.22
CA LEU A 79 -7.04 -0.28 -5.19
C LEU A 79 -8.33 -0.94 -4.68
N PRO A 80 -9.38 -0.16 -4.37
CA PRO A 80 -10.67 -0.71 -4.03
C PRO A 80 -11.48 -1.07 -5.27
N THR A 81 -12.17 -2.21 -5.24
CA THR A 81 -13.11 -2.64 -6.28
C THR A 81 -14.48 -2.89 -5.66
N SER A 82 -15.52 -2.29 -6.24
CA SER A 82 -16.92 -2.50 -5.87
C SER A 82 -17.33 -3.95 -6.09
N LYS A 83 -17.86 -4.63 -5.07
CA LYS A 83 -18.38 -6.00 -5.25
C LYS A 83 -19.71 -6.03 -6.01
N ASP A 84 -20.50 -4.95 -5.94
CA ASP A 84 -21.78 -4.87 -6.63
C ASP A 84 -21.62 -4.57 -8.14
N THR A 85 -20.70 -3.65 -8.48
CA THR A 85 -20.56 -3.14 -9.86
C THR A 85 -19.29 -3.58 -10.56
N ASN A 86 -18.37 -4.25 -9.85
CA ASN A 86 -17.03 -4.61 -10.33
C ASN A 86 -16.19 -3.41 -10.82
N GLU A 87 -16.58 -2.18 -10.47
CA GLU A 87 -15.84 -0.97 -10.83
C GLU A 87 -14.72 -0.67 -9.82
N SER A 88 -13.55 -0.29 -10.35
CA SER A 88 -12.43 0.19 -9.55
C SER A 88 -12.66 1.61 -9.06
N GLY A 89 -12.42 1.85 -7.77
CA GLY A 89 -12.42 3.17 -7.16
C GLY A 89 -11.10 3.90 -7.33
N GLN A 90 -10.99 5.06 -6.68
CA GLN A 90 -9.73 5.78 -6.58
C GLN A 90 -8.75 4.97 -5.70
N PRO A 91 -7.51 4.70 -6.15
CA PRO A 91 -6.49 4.09 -5.33
C PRO A 91 -5.97 5.08 -4.29
N VAL A 92 -5.62 4.57 -3.12
CA VAL A 92 -4.93 5.33 -2.07
C VAL A 92 -3.54 4.76 -1.86
N THR A 93 -2.59 5.60 -1.45
CA THR A 93 -1.20 5.20 -1.24
C THR A 93 -0.71 5.62 0.14
N ALA A 94 0.22 4.84 0.68
CA ALA A 94 0.92 5.16 1.92
C ALA A 94 2.38 4.73 1.81
N VAL A 95 3.24 5.38 2.59
CA VAL A 95 4.69 5.15 2.60
C VAL A 95 5.16 4.95 4.04
N SER A 96 6.04 3.97 4.25
CA SER A 96 6.65 3.71 5.55
C SER A 96 7.75 4.73 5.92
N ALA A 97 8.22 4.63 7.17
CA ALA A 97 9.56 5.11 7.52
C ALA A 97 10.64 4.39 6.67
N PRO A 98 11.85 4.95 6.54
CA PRO A 98 12.97 4.23 5.93
C PRO A 98 13.21 2.93 6.65
N VAL A 99 13.59 1.89 5.92
CA VAL A 99 13.93 0.60 6.51
C VAL A 99 15.29 0.69 7.16
N GLU A 100 15.36 0.29 8.43
CA GLU A 100 16.59 0.22 9.20
C GLU A 100 17.04 -1.22 9.39
N GLY A 101 18.30 -1.41 9.79
CA GLY A 101 18.81 -2.74 10.12
C GLY A 101 18.11 -3.27 11.37
N GLY A 102 17.62 -4.50 11.32
CA GLY A 102 17.20 -5.21 12.53
C GLY A 102 18.42 -5.48 13.43
N ALA A 103 18.22 -5.41 14.74
CA ALA A 103 19.24 -5.76 15.73
C ALA A 103 19.53 -7.27 15.74
#